data_AF-A0A9P0FNR3-F1
#
_entry.id   AF-A0A9P0FNR3-F1
#
_cell.length_a   1.000
_cell.length_b   1.000
_cell.length_c   1.000
_cell.angle_alpha   90.00
_cell.angle_beta   90.00
_cell.angle_gamma   90.00
#
_symmetry.space_group_name_H-M   'P 1'
#
loop_
_entity.id
_entity.type
_entity.pdbx_description
1 polymer ?
#
loop_
_entity_poly.entity_id
_entity_poly.type
_entity_poly.pdbx_seq_one_letter_code
_entity_poly.pdbx_strand_id
1 'polypeptide(L)'
;MNLILKVKLKLLLFLWLLSGLITLFLEELLLNKSEATKIEKSLSLDHEKDLVTAKEIKIALSKETDSKKILPLLTTVTIDWNAAKIEKMLGVTNYMAKTALKIRKSSGFGAAPSTKIGRALSNSTIEKIRSFYESDEYSRIMPGKKDCISIMIEGKKESVQKRLLLSNIKDLHGKFLERYPDTKVSLSKFTKLRPANCVVVGCSGSHNVGVCKIHQNIKLKIHALNLALKESDQTYTINDLTKNMMCPDQEESCNLLICDECPGFSPLSKNLADRFKAKNIVERMDFFL
;
A
#
# COMPACT_ATOMS: atom_id res chain seq x y z
N MET A 1 -62.48 45.33 81.18
CA MET A 1 -61.27 45.84 80.46
C MET A 1 -60.34 44.75 79.89
N ASN A 2 -60.60 43.44 80.10
CA ASN A 2 -59.65 42.37 79.75
C ASN A 2 -59.88 41.66 78.40
N LEU A 3 -61.05 41.81 77.76
CA LEU A 3 -61.37 41.05 76.54
C LEU A 3 -60.79 41.71 75.28
N ILE A 4 -60.90 43.04 75.17
CA ILE A 4 -60.42 43.83 74.01
C ILE A 4 -58.89 43.74 73.88
N LEU A 5 -58.16 43.72 75.00
CA LEU A 5 -56.70 43.58 75.00
C LEU A 5 -56.27 42.20 74.48
N LYS A 6 -56.97 41.13 74.88
CA LYS A 6 -56.72 39.76 74.38
C LYS A 6 -57.01 39.61 72.88
N VAL A 7 -58.05 40.27 72.37
CA VAL A 7 -58.36 40.26 70.93
C VAL A 7 -57.31 41.05 70.14
N LYS A 8 -56.91 42.24 70.61
CA LYS A 8 -55.83 43.03 69.98
C LYS A 8 -54.50 42.28 69.95
N LEU A 9 -54.14 41.59 71.04
CA LEU A 9 -52.91 40.81 71.11
C LEU A 9 -52.91 39.61 70.15
N LYS A 10 -54.05 38.91 70.03
CA LYS A 10 -54.21 37.82 69.04
C LYS A 10 -54.15 38.34 67.60
N LEU A 11 -54.75 39.50 67.33
CA LEU A 11 -54.70 40.11 65.99
C LEU A 11 -53.29 40.56 65.61
N LEU A 12 -52.55 41.16 66.55
CA LEU A 12 -51.14 41.53 66.36
C LEU A 12 -50.25 40.30 66.14
N LEU A 13 -50.46 39.22 66.90
CA LEU A 13 -49.78 37.94 66.67
C LEU A 13 -50.10 37.35 65.29
N PHE A 14 -51.36 37.42 64.87
CA PHE A 14 -51.77 36.92 63.56
C PHE A 14 -51.17 37.74 62.41
N LEU A 15 -51.16 39.06 62.52
CA LEU A 15 -50.52 39.95 61.54
C LEU A 15 -49.00 39.73 61.50
N TRP A 16 -48.36 39.51 62.64
CA TRP A 16 -46.93 39.20 62.72
C TRP A 16 -46.60 37.86 62.04
N LEU A 17 -47.40 36.82 62.29
CA LEU A 17 -47.28 35.53 61.61
C LEU A 17 -47.53 35.63 60.10
N LEU A 18 -48.54 36.41 59.68
CA LEU A 18 -48.84 36.62 58.26
C LEU A 18 -47.69 37.35 57.55
N SER A 19 -47.10 38.36 58.19
CA SER A 19 -45.94 39.07 57.63
C SER A 19 -44.73 38.15 57.50
N GLY A 20 -44.48 37.27 58.46
CA GLY A 20 -43.40 36.29 58.41
C GLY A 20 -43.57 35.27 57.29
N LEU A 21 -44.81 34.84 57.02
CA LEU A 21 -45.13 33.93 55.91
C LEU A 21 -44.93 34.60 54.54
N ILE A 22 -45.33 35.87 54.41
CA ILE A 22 -45.14 36.64 53.17
C ILE A 22 -43.65 36.88 52.90
N THR A 23 -42.85 37.19 53.93
CA THR A 23 -41.39 37.37 53.75
C THR A 23 -40.71 36.09 53.30
N LEU A 24 -41.05 34.93 53.89
CA LEU A 24 -40.49 33.65 53.48
C LEU A 24 -40.85 33.30 52.02
N PHE A 25 -42.10 33.55 51.62
CA PHE A 25 -42.56 33.28 50.26
C PHE A 25 -41.89 34.20 49.22
N LEU A 26 -41.68 35.49 49.55
CA LEU A 26 -40.96 36.43 48.69
C LEU A 26 -39.48 36.06 48.55
N GLU A 27 -38.84 35.56 49.61
CA GLU A 27 -37.44 35.14 49.60
C GLU A 27 -37.23 33.90 48.71
N GLU A 28 -38.16 32.94 48.77
CA GLU A 28 -38.16 31.75 47.90
C GLU A 28 -38.37 32.11 46.40
N LEU A 29 -39.26 33.07 46.11
CA LEU A 29 -39.46 33.60 44.76
C LEU A 29 -38.22 34.33 44.21
N LEU A 30 -37.51 35.08 45.06
CA LEU A 30 -36.28 35.78 44.68
C LEU A 30 -35.13 34.78 44.43
N LEU A 31 -35.04 33.71 45.22
CA LEU A 31 -34.05 32.65 45.04
C LEU A 31 -34.22 31.97 43.67
N ASN A 32 -35.45 31.56 43.34
CA ASN A 32 -35.78 30.91 42.05
C ASN A 32 -35.47 31.81 40.84
N LYS A 33 -35.71 33.13 40.94
CA LYS A 33 -35.37 34.08 39.88
C LYS A 33 -33.86 34.24 39.68
N SER A 34 -33.09 34.17 40.76
CA SER A 34 -31.63 34.21 40.72
C SER A 34 -31.01 32.94 40.10
N GLU A 35 -31.63 31.78 40.29
CA GLU A 35 -31.18 30.53 39.67
C GLU A 35 -31.47 30.50 38.18
N ALA A 36 -32.68 30.91 37.76
CA ALA A 36 -33.04 31.01 36.35
C ALA A 36 -32.07 31.91 35.55
N THR A 37 -31.70 33.07 36.10
CA THR A 37 -30.75 33.99 35.46
C THR A 37 -29.32 33.44 35.38
N LYS A 38 -28.88 32.65 36.38
CA LYS A 38 -27.58 31.95 36.31
C LYS A 38 -27.58 30.90 35.20
N ILE A 39 -28.66 30.14 35.05
CA ILE A 39 -28.81 29.12 34.01
C ILE A 39 -28.78 29.77 32.61
N GLU A 40 -29.55 30.84 32.39
CA GLU A 40 -29.54 31.58 31.11
C GLU A 40 -28.16 32.12 30.75
N LYS A 41 -27.43 32.64 31.73
CA LYS A 41 -26.07 33.18 31.53
C LYS A 41 -25.04 32.08 31.25
N SER A 42 -25.20 30.89 31.82
CA SER A 42 -24.35 29.74 31.50
C SER A 42 -24.61 29.21 30.08
N LEU A 43 -25.88 29.13 29.67
CA LEU A 43 -26.29 28.65 28.35
C LEU A 43 -25.82 29.58 27.22
N SER A 44 -25.82 30.90 27.44
CA SER A 44 -25.31 31.86 26.45
C SER A 44 -23.80 31.78 26.26
N LEU A 45 -23.04 31.55 27.34
CA LEU A 45 -21.59 31.40 27.30
C LEU A 45 -21.16 30.11 26.58
N ASP A 46 -21.90 29.02 26.78
CA ASP A 46 -21.64 27.74 26.11
C ASP A 46 -21.94 27.84 24.61
N HIS A 47 -23.00 28.57 24.22
CA HIS A 47 -23.32 28.82 22.82
C HIS A 47 -22.23 29.60 22.07
N GLU A 48 -21.59 30.57 22.73
CA GLU A 48 -20.54 31.39 22.13
C GLU A 48 -19.24 30.60 21.90
N LYS A 49 -18.85 29.74 22.85
CA LYS A 49 -17.68 28.84 22.73
C LYS A 49 -17.85 27.81 21.61
N ASP A 50 -19.05 27.26 21.47
CA ASP A 50 -19.44 26.34 20.40
C ASP A 50 -19.29 26.98 19.01
N LEU A 51 -19.62 28.27 18.88
CA LEU A 51 -19.50 29.01 17.62
C LEU A 51 -18.04 29.28 17.23
N VAL A 52 -17.19 29.58 18.20
CA VAL A 52 -15.75 29.80 17.96
C VAL A 52 -15.08 28.51 17.50
N THR A 53 -15.28 27.42 18.23
CA THR A 53 -14.74 26.10 17.87
C THR A 53 -15.23 25.60 16.51
N ALA A 54 -16.51 25.83 16.17
CA ALA A 54 -17.04 25.49 14.86
C ALA A 54 -16.41 26.31 13.72
N LYS A 55 -16.08 27.58 13.94
CA LYS A 55 -15.38 28.42 12.95
C LYS A 55 -13.96 27.91 12.70
N GLU A 56 -13.22 27.59 13.75
CA GLU A 56 -11.86 27.03 13.64
C GLU A 56 -11.86 25.72 12.86
N ILE A 57 -12.83 24.86 13.12
CA ILE A 57 -12.96 23.57 12.44
C ILE A 57 -13.37 23.76 10.98
N LYS A 58 -14.23 24.73 10.67
CA LYS A 58 -14.54 25.08 9.28
C LYS A 58 -13.31 25.53 8.49
N ILE A 59 -12.40 26.27 9.13
CA ILE A 59 -11.11 26.66 8.54
C ILE A 59 -10.19 25.45 8.35
N ALA A 60 -10.18 24.51 9.30
CA ALA A 60 -9.40 23.28 9.16
C ALA A 60 -9.95 22.38 8.03
N LEU A 61 -11.28 22.32 7.88
CA LEU A 61 -11.94 21.54 6.84
C LEU A 61 -11.70 22.07 5.42
N SER A 62 -11.58 23.39 5.25
CA SER A 62 -11.31 23.96 3.91
C SER A 62 -9.92 23.63 3.37
N LYS A 63 -8.99 23.22 4.23
CA LYS A 63 -7.61 22.87 3.88
C LYS A 63 -7.41 21.39 3.55
N GLU A 64 -8.38 20.53 3.86
CA GLU A 64 -8.21 19.07 3.81
C GLU A 64 -9.19 18.43 2.83
N THR A 65 -8.68 17.53 1.98
CA THR A 65 -9.49 16.79 1.00
C THR A 65 -9.76 15.35 1.44
N ASP A 66 -8.96 14.82 2.36
CA ASP A 66 -9.04 13.43 2.82
C ASP A 66 -10.17 13.20 3.83
N SER A 67 -11.16 12.40 3.43
CA SER A 67 -12.28 11.98 4.29
C SER A 67 -11.86 11.37 5.63
N LYS A 68 -10.71 10.68 5.69
CA LYS A 68 -10.18 10.05 6.91
C LYS A 68 -9.70 11.05 7.96
N LYS A 69 -9.30 12.25 7.55
CA LYS A 69 -8.86 13.34 8.44
C LYS A 69 -10.00 14.30 8.75
N ILE A 70 -10.92 14.48 7.79
CA ILE A 70 -12.13 15.27 7.97
C ILE A 70 -13.05 14.67 9.05
N LEU A 71 -13.25 13.35 9.06
CA LEU A 71 -14.16 12.70 10.03
C LEU A 71 -13.73 12.90 11.50
N PRO A 72 -12.46 12.74 11.90
CA PRO A 72 -11.97 13.11 13.22
C PRO A 72 -12.30 14.56 13.62
N LEU A 73 -12.08 15.53 12.71
CA LEU A 73 -12.38 16.94 12.95
C LEU A 73 -13.89 17.17 13.16
N LEU A 74 -14.74 16.45 12.43
CA LEU A 74 -16.18 16.49 12.67
C LEU A 74 -16.59 15.82 13.97
N THR A 75 -15.83 14.83 14.46
CA THR A 75 -16.11 14.19 15.75
C THR A 75 -15.73 15.03 16.97
N THR A 76 -15.11 16.21 16.83
CA THR A 76 -14.75 17.07 17.99
C THR A 76 -15.87 18.04 18.39
N VAL A 77 -16.70 18.54 17.46
CA VAL A 77 -17.79 19.52 17.75
C VAL A 77 -19.07 18.89 18.33
N THR A 78 -19.26 17.59 18.14
CA THR A 78 -20.57 16.98 17.92
C THR A 78 -21.27 16.32 19.12
N ILE A 79 -21.16 16.84 20.35
CA ILE A 79 -21.96 16.27 21.46
C ILE A 79 -23.44 16.74 21.42
N ASP A 80 -23.69 18.01 21.11
CA ASP A 80 -25.05 18.60 21.21
C ASP A 80 -25.70 18.96 19.86
N TRP A 81 -25.00 18.74 18.75
CA TRP A 81 -25.44 19.20 17.43
C TRP A 81 -26.09 18.08 16.62
N ASN A 82 -27.25 18.37 16.02
CA ASN A 82 -27.87 17.46 15.06
C ASN A 82 -27.15 17.51 13.68
N ALA A 83 -27.35 16.47 12.85
CA ALA A 83 -26.70 16.37 11.55
C ALA A 83 -26.98 17.56 10.61
N ALA A 84 -28.19 18.12 10.63
CA ALA A 84 -28.58 19.25 9.80
C ALA A 84 -27.89 20.57 10.23
N LYS A 85 -27.70 20.77 11.54
CA LYS A 85 -26.96 21.89 12.11
C LYS A 85 -25.49 21.83 11.70
N ILE A 86 -24.89 20.63 11.74
CA ILE A 86 -23.51 20.39 11.31
C ILE A 86 -23.33 20.72 9.82
N GLU A 87 -24.23 20.20 8.98
CA GLU A 87 -24.23 20.45 7.53
C GLU A 87 -24.30 21.95 7.22
N LYS A 88 -25.23 22.67 7.85
CA LYS A 88 -25.39 24.12 7.64
C LYS A 88 -24.20 24.94 8.15
N MET A 89 -23.68 24.62 9.33
CA MET A 89 -22.62 25.41 9.97
C MET A 89 -21.25 25.16 9.32
N LEU A 90 -20.90 23.88 9.10
CA LEU A 90 -19.58 23.47 8.62
C LEU A 90 -19.52 23.29 7.09
N GLY A 91 -20.66 23.28 6.39
CA GLY A 91 -20.70 23.12 4.93
C GLY A 91 -20.31 21.72 4.44
N VAL A 92 -20.56 20.69 5.25
CA VAL A 92 -20.27 19.28 4.92
C VAL A 92 -21.52 18.53 4.51
N THR A 93 -21.36 17.45 3.74
CA THR A 93 -22.52 16.62 3.33
C THR A 93 -23.22 15.98 4.53
N ASN A 94 -24.55 15.85 4.44
CA ASN A 94 -25.36 15.15 5.45
C ASN A 94 -24.82 13.76 5.81
N TYR A 95 -24.29 13.02 4.82
CA TYR A 95 -23.68 11.71 5.03
C TYR A 95 -22.46 11.77 5.97
N MET A 96 -21.58 12.75 5.79
CA MET A 96 -20.38 12.92 6.63
C MET A 96 -20.75 13.32 8.06
N ALA A 97 -21.74 14.20 8.22
CA ALA A 97 -22.27 14.58 9.54
C ALA A 97 -22.86 13.36 10.27
N LYS A 98 -23.70 12.56 9.62
CA LYS A 98 -24.25 11.31 10.19
C LYS A 98 -23.17 10.29 10.53
N THR A 99 -22.14 10.17 9.68
CA THR A 99 -21.03 9.24 9.90
C THR A 99 -20.18 9.67 11.09
N ALA A 100 -19.86 10.95 11.21
CA ALA A 100 -19.12 11.51 12.34
C ALA A 100 -19.86 11.32 13.67
N LEU A 101 -21.18 11.56 13.70
CA LEU A 101 -22.01 11.31 14.89
C LEU A 101 -22.00 9.83 15.29
N LYS A 102 -22.09 8.92 14.32
CA LYS A 102 -22.02 7.47 14.58
C LYS A 102 -20.65 7.07 15.16
N ILE A 103 -19.56 7.58 14.57
CA ILE A 103 -18.18 7.32 15.03
C ILE A 103 -17.96 7.88 16.44
N ARG A 104 -18.41 9.11 16.72
CA ARG A 104 -18.29 9.71 18.05
C ARG A 104 -19.06 8.90 19.10
N LYS A 105 -20.26 8.43 18.76
CA LYS A 105 -21.07 7.59 19.66
C LYS A 105 -20.40 6.25 19.96
N SER A 106 -19.72 5.63 19.00
CA SER A 106 -19.06 4.33 19.19
C SER A 106 -17.64 4.43 19.77
N SER A 107 -16.90 5.48 19.46
CA SER A 107 -15.44 5.55 19.65
C SER A 107 -14.94 6.83 20.33
N GLY A 108 -15.83 7.79 20.63
CA GLY A 108 -15.51 8.97 21.41
C GLY A 108 -15.05 10.20 20.62
N PHE A 109 -14.61 11.22 21.36
CA PHE A 109 -14.15 12.51 20.84
C PHE A 109 -12.87 12.35 20.00
N GLY A 110 -12.83 12.97 18.82
CA GLY A 110 -11.66 12.94 17.93
C GLY A 110 -11.40 11.58 17.27
N ALA A 111 -12.36 10.67 17.31
CA ALA A 111 -12.18 9.32 16.79
C ALA A 111 -12.11 9.28 15.26
N ALA A 112 -11.13 8.54 14.75
CA ALA A 112 -10.98 8.25 13.34
C ALA A 112 -11.87 7.06 12.92
N PRO A 113 -12.28 6.98 11.64
CA PRO A 113 -12.97 5.81 11.14
C PRO A 113 -12.08 4.57 11.34
N SER A 114 -12.63 3.54 11.98
CA SER A 114 -11.92 2.26 12.13
C SER A 114 -11.57 1.73 10.74
N THR A 115 -10.30 1.39 10.52
CA THR A 115 -9.92 0.69 9.30
C THR A 115 -10.62 -0.66 9.32
N LYS A 116 -11.35 -1.02 8.25
CA LYS A 116 -11.96 -2.35 8.14
C LYS A 116 -10.84 -3.38 8.14
N ILE A 117 -10.64 -4.05 9.27
CA ILE A 117 -9.71 -5.16 9.38
C ILE A 117 -10.37 -6.32 8.64
N GLY A 118 -9.83 -6.65 7.47
CA GLY A 118 -10.30 -7.80 6.70
C GLY A 118 -10.11 -9.10 7.49
N ARG A 119 -10.88 -10.14 7.14
CA ARG A 119 -10.72 -11.47 7.75
C ARG A 119 -9.27 -11.93 7.62
N ALA A 120 -8.64 -12.27 8.75
CA ALA A 120 -7.31 -12.82 8.75
C ALA A 120 -7.31 -14.16 8.01
N LEU A 121 -6.28 -14.40 7.19
CA LEU A 121 -6.08 -15.70 6.58
C LEU A 121 -5.59 -16.69 7.64
N SER A 122 -5.96 -17.95 7.49
CA SER A 122 -5.45 -19.00 8.36
C SER A 122 -3.94 -19.16 8.19
N ASN A 123 -3.23 -19.48 9.27
CA ASN A 123 -1.78 -19.70 9.23
C ASN A 123 -1.41 -20.83 8.26
N SER A 124 -2.26 -21.86 8.13
CA SER A 124 -2.06 -22.95 7.17
C SER A 124 -2.11 -22.46 5.72
N THR A 125 -3.00 -21.51 5.39
CA THR A 125 -3.03 -20.87 4.07
C THR A 125 -1.76 -20.09 3.80
N ILE A 126 -1.23 -19.37 4.80
CA ILE A 126 -0.01 -18.57 4.65
C ILE A 126 1.18 -19.48 4.35
N GLU A 127 1.29 -20.62 5.04
CA GLU A 127 2.36 -21.59 4.80
C GLU A 127 2.27 -22.24 3.42
N LYS A 128 1.04 -22.55 2.96
CA LYS A 128 0.82 -23.03 1.59
C LYS A 128 1.27 -22.02 0.53
N ILE A 129 1.04 -20.73 0.77
CA ILE A 129 1.49 -19.67 -0.15
C ILE A 129 3.03 -19.57 -0.12
N ARG A 130 3.65 -19.63 1.05
CA ARG A 130 5.12 -19.59 1.17
C ARG A 130 5.77 -20.76 0.44
N SER A 131 5.35 -21.98 0.76
CA SER A 131 5.84 -23.20 0.11
C SER A 131 5.59 -23.21 -1.41
N PHE A 132 4.47 -22.66 -1.87
CA PHE A 132 4.20 -22.51 -3.30
C PHE A 132 5.20 -21.58 -3.99
N TYR A 133 5.54 -20.44 -3.38
CA TYR A 133 6.56 -19.54 -3.92
C TYR A 133 7.97 -20.15 -3.90
N GLU A 134 8.28 -20.93 -2.87
CA GLU A 134 9.58 -21.60 -2.71
C GLU A 134 9.74 -22.87 -3.55
N SER A 135 8.66 -23.37 -4.14
CA SER A 135 8.70 -24.53 -5.04
C SER A 135 9.61 -24.28 -6.23
N ASP A 136 10.47 -25.27 -6.52
CA ASP A 136 11.35 -25.28 -7.69
C ASP A 136 10.57 -25.29 -9.01
N GLU A 137 9.29 -25.67 -9.00
CA GLU A 137 8.42 -25.62 -10.19
C GLU A 137 8.10 -24.18 -10.62
N TYR A 138 8.04 -23.25 -9.67
CA TYR A 138 7.57 -21.88 -9.88
C TYR A 138 8.64 -20.82 -9.62
N SER A 139 9.74 -21.18 -8.97
CA SER A 139 10.89 -20.32 -8.73
C SER A 139 12.20 -21.07 -8.88
N ARG A 140 13.28 -20.36 -9.20
CA ARG A 140 14.64 -20.93 -9.27
C ARG A 140 15.59 -20.15 -8.40
N ILE A 141 16.46 -20.86 -7.68
CA ILE A 141 17.53 -20.24 -6.90
C ILE A 141 18.48 -19.51 -7.86
N MET A 142 18.78 -18.24 -7.56
CA MET A 142 19.79 -17.49 -8.30
C MET A 142 21.18 -18.00 -7.90
N PRO A 143 22.09 -18.28 -8.84
CA PRO A 143 23.38 -18.91 -8.53
C PRO A 143 24.45 -17.95 -7.98
N GLY A 144 24.27 -16.63 -8.11
CA GLY A 144 25.30 -15.67 -7.76
C GLY A 144 25.48 -15.50 -6.25
N LYS A 145 26.74 -15.44 -5.78
CA LYS A 145 27.07 -15.11 -4.38
C LYS A 145 26.55 -13.73 -3.94
N LYS A 146 26.39 -12.81 -4.89
CA LYS A 146 25.81 -11.48 -4.67
C LYS A 146 24.27 -11.48 -4.67
N ASP A 147 23.65 -12.58 -5.09
CA ASP A 147 22.19 -12.73 -5.15
C ASP A 147 21.61 -13.18 -3.80
N CYS A 148 22.12 -12.63 -2.71
CA CYS A 148 21.59 -12.84 -1.36
C CYS A 148 20.79 -11.63 -0.90
N ILE A 149 19.82 -11.85 -0.01
CA ILE A 149 19.16 -10.81 0.76
C ILE A 149 19.30 -11.10 2.25
N SER A 150 19.46 -10.06 3.06
CA SER A 150 19.41 -10.21 4.51
C SER A 150 17.97 -10.07 4.99
N ILE A 151 17.45 -11.11 5.63
CA ILE A 151 16.11 -11.13 6.22
C ILE A 151 16.27 -11.30 7.73
N MET A 152 15.39 -10.65 8.50
CA MET A 152 15.31 -10.87 9.93
C MET A 152 14.37 -12.05 10.19
N ILE A 153 14.94 -13.16 10.66
CA ILE A 153 14.21 -14.36 11.07
C ILE A 153 14.43 -14.52 12.57
N GLU A 154 13.35 -14.50 13.36
CA GLU A 154 13.42 -14.69 14.82
C GLU A 154 14.39 -13.75 15.56
N GLY A 155 14.53 -12.50 15.08
CA GLY A 155 15.43 -11.51 15.67
C GLY A 155 16.90 -11.65 15.26
N LYS A 156 17.25 -12.62 14.40
CA LYS A 156 18.58 -12.78 13.81
C LYS A 156 18.58 -12.35 12.34
N LYS A 157 19.66 -11.70 11.92
CA LYS A 157 19.86 -11.30 10.53
C LYS A 157 20.50 -12.46 9.77
N GLU A 158 19.72 -13.13 8.95
CA GLU A 158 20.19 -14.25 8.13
C GLU A 158 20.24 -13.86 6.66
N SER A 159 21.29 -14.28 5.96
CA SER A 159 21.41 -14.10 4.51
C SER A 159 20.77 -15.27 3.78
N VAL A 160 19.69 -15.00 3.05
CA VAL A 160 18.97 -16.00 2.25
C VAL A 160 19.19 -15.75 0.77
N GLN A 161 19.38 -16.80 0.00
CA GLN A 161 19.57 -16.72 -1.45
C GLN A 161 18.27 -16.26 -2.14
N LYS A 162 18.38 -15.34 -3.10
CA LYS A 162 17.27 -14.91 -3.95
C LYS A 162 16.79 -16.06 -4.82
N ARG A 163 15.48 -16.10 -5.02
CA ARG A 163 14.78 -17.01 -5.92
C ARG A 163 14.08 -16.19 -6.99
N LEU A 164 14.35 -16.48 -8.25
CA LEU A 164 13.71 -15.84 -9.40
C LEU A 164 12.40 -16.58 -9.70
N LEU A 165 11.28 -15.87 -9.70
CA LEU A 165 9.99 -16.40 -10.13
C LEU A 165 9.99 -16.65 -11.63
N LEU A 166 9.48 -17.80 -12.07
CA LEU A 166 9.48 -18.22 -13.48
C LEU A 166 8.29 -17.68 -14.28
N SER A 167 7.31 -17.09 -13.61
CA SER A 167 6.08 -16.58 -14.25
C SER A 167 5.61 -15.30 -13.58
N ASN A 168 4.68 -14.60 -14.24
CA ASN A 168 4.09 -13.39 -13.68
C ASN A 168 3.27 -13.72 -12.43
N ILE A 169 3.13 -12.75 -11.52
CA ILE A 169 2.40 -12.93 -10.26
C ILE A 169 0.93 -13.30 -10.51
N LYS A 170 0.32 -12.76 -11.58
CA LYS A 170 -1.06 -13.09 -11.98
C LYS A 170 -1.19 -14.58 -12.35
N ASP A 171 -0.26 -15.09 -13.16
CA ASP A 171 -0.29 -16.48 -13.62
C ASP A 171 0.01 -17.44 -12.46
N LEU A 172 0.95 -17.08 -11.58
CA LEU A 172 1.24 -17.83 -10.36
C LEU A 172 0.03 -17.91 -9.43
N HIS A 173 -0.74 -16.82 -9.31
CA HIS A 173 -1.96 -16.82 -8.53
C HIS A 173 -3.03 -17.74 -9.13
N GLY A 174 -3.18 -17.75 -10.46
CA GLY A 174 -4.04 -18.71 -11.17
C GLY A 174 -3.67 -20.16 -10.86
N LYS A 175 -2.38 -20.50 -11.05
CA LYS A 175 -1.85 -21.84 -10.74
C LYS A 175 -2.01 -22.23 -9.28
N PHE A 176 -1.88 -21.27 -8.35
CA PHE A 176 -2.10 -21.52 -6.93
C PHE A 176 -3.57 -21.89 -6.65
N LEU A 177 -4.53 -21.18 -7.25
CA LEU A 177 -5.95 -21.46 -7.10
C LEU A 177 -6.35 -22.79 -7.74
N GLU A 178 -5.73 -23.15 -8.87
CA GLU A 178 -5.91 -24.48 -9.50
C GLU A 178 -5.40 -25.60 -8.58
N ARG A 179 -4.25 -25.39 -7.93
CA ARG A 179 -3.66 -26.39 -7.03
C ARG A 179 -4.40 -26.49 -5.69
N TYR A 180 -4.99 -25.40 -5.21
CA TYR A 180 -5.67 -25.29 -3.92
C TYR A 180 -7.07 -24.63 -4.07
N PRO A 181 -8.04 -25.32 -4.68
CA PRO A 181 -9.35 -24.75 -5.02
C PRO A 181 -10.15 -24.30 -3.78
N ASP A 182 -9.95 -24.93 -2.62
CA ASP A 182 -10.64 -24.57 -1.37
C ASP A 182 -10.13 -23.26 -0.75
N THR A 183 -9.00 -22.75 -1.22
CA THR A 183 -8.31 -21.62 -0.61
C THR A 183 -8.74 -20.30 -1.25
N LYS A 184 -9.53 -19.50 -0.52
CA LYS A 184 -9.99 -18.18 -0.98
C LYS A 184 -8.97 -17.09 -0.68
N VAL A 185 -8.10 -16.79 -1.63
CA VAL A 185 -7.07 -15.73 -1.52
C VAL A 185 -7.15 -14.80 -2.72
N SER A 186 -7.24 -13.50 -2.47
CA SER A 186 -7.19 -12.48 -3.54
C SER A 186 -5.77 -12.23 -4.01
N LEU A 187 -5.62 -11.79 -5.27
CA LEU A 187 -4.32 -11.46 -5.87
C LEU A 187 -3.53 -10.47 -5.00
N SER A 188 -4.16 -9.41 -4.51
CA SER A 188 -3.48 -8.41 -3.66
C SER A 188 -2.95 -9.01 -2.36
N LYS A 189 -3.64 -9.99 -1.79
CA LYS A 189 -3.20 -10.66 -0.55
C LYS A 189 -2.12 -11.70 -0.85
N PHE A 190 -2.23 -12.45 -1.94
CA PHE A 190 -1.21 -13.36 -2.44
C PHE A 190 0.13 -12.64 -2.66
N THR A 191 0.11 -11.52 -3.41
CA THR A 191 1.31 -10.71 -3.66
C THR A 191 1.94 -10.15 -2.38
N LYS A 192 1.12 -9.76 -1.39
CA LYS A 192 1.60 -9.28 -0.08
C LYS A 192 2.25 -10.37 0.76
N LEU A 193 1.84 -11.63 0.58
CA LEU A 193 2.38 -12.79 1.29
C LEU A 193 3.61 -13.40 0.61
N ARG A 194 4.05 -12.83 -0.51
CA ARG A 194 5.26 -13.26 -1.22
C ARG A 194 6.49 -13.10 -0.30
N PRO A 195 7.29 -14.16 -0.12
CA PRO A 195 8.56 -14.08 0.59
C PRO A 195 9.51 -13.05 -0.03
N ALA A 196 10.28 -12.33 0.79
CA ALA A 196 11.17 -11.28 0.33
C ALA A 196 12.28 -11.78 -0.62
N ASN A 197 12.70 -13.04 -0.46
CA ASN A 197 13.69 -13.70 -1.30
C ASN A 197 13.15 -14.07 -2.69
N CYS A 198 11.84 -14.05 -2.91
CA CYS A 198 11.23 -14.34 -4.21
C CYS A 198 11.08 -13.07 -5.07
N VAL A 199 11.90 -12.96 -6.11
CA VAL A 199 12.05 -11.79 -6.99
C VAL A 199 11.39 -12.05 -8.35
N VAL A 200 10.75 -11.03 -8.94
CA VAL A 200 10.09 -11.12 -10.25
C VAL A 200 11.11 -10.95 -11.37
N VAL A 201 10.86 -11.58 -12.52
CA VAL A 201 11.61 -11.33 -13.76
C VAL A 201 11.50 -9.85 -14.17
N GLY A 202 12.61 -9.24 -14.56
CA GLY A 202 12.70 -7.83 -14.95
C GLY A 202 13.26 -6.89 -13.88
N CYS A 203 13.49 -7.37 -12.65
CA CYS A 203 14.31 -6.62 -11.69
C CYS A 203 15.77 -6.52 -12.19
N SER A 204 16.48 -5.45 -11.85
CA SER A 204 17.89 -5.27 -12.21
C SER A 204 18.72 -6.49 -11.78
N GLY A 205 19.47 -7.07 -12.73
CA GLY A 205 20.25 -8.30 -12.53
C GLY A 205 19.50 -9.61 -12.75
N SER A 206 18.19 -9.61 -13.05
CA SER A 206 17.40 -10.83 -13.33
C SER A 206 17.42 -11.26 -14.81
N HIS A 207 17.89 -10.41 -15.72
CA HIS A 207 18.15 -10.78 -17.11
C HIS A 207 19.39 -11.67 -17.17
N ASN A 208 19.19 -12.94 -16.87
CA ASN A 208 20.14 -13.99 -17.19
C ASN A 208 20.21 -14.11 -18.72
N VAL A 209 21.05 -13.29 -19.36
CA VAL A 209 21.65 -13.65 -20.63
C VAL A 209 22.23 -15.04 -20.42
N GLY A 210 21.78 -16.06 -21.15
CA GLY A 210 22.15 -17.45 -20.88
C GLY A 210 23.65 -17.60 -20.58
N VAL A 211 23.97 -18.04 -19.35
CA VAL A 211 25.34 -18.29 -18.88
C VAL A 211 25.72 -19.77 -18.97
N CYS A 212 24.91 -20.59 -19.66
CA CYS A 212 25.28 -21.98 -19.85
C CYS A 212 26.58 -22.08 -20.66
N LYS A 213 27.33 -23.17 -20.45
CA LYS A 213 28.61 -23.40 -21.13
C LYS A 213 28.49 -23.22 -22.65
N ILE A 214 27.37 -23.62 -23.24
CA ILE A 214 27.12 -23.49 -24.69
C ILE A 214 27.05 -22.01 -25.12
N HIS A 215 26.19 -21.21 -24.50
CA HIS A 215 26.03 -19.78 -24.81
C HIS A 215 27.28 -18.95 -24.45
N GLN A 216 27.98 -19.31 -23.37
CA GLN A 216 29.20 -18.62 -22.99
C GLN A 216 30.37 -18.98 -23.92
N ASN A 217 30.50 -20.25 -24.31
CA ASN A 217 31.56 -20.70 -25.22
C ASN A 217 31.46 -20.02 -26.59
N ILE A 218 30.25 -19.88 -27.16
CA ILE A 218 30.11 -19.20 -28.46
C ILE A 218 30.47 -17.72 -28.36
N LYS A 219 30.08 -17.03 -27.28
CA LYS A 219 30.49 -15.64 -27.02
C LYS A 219 32.01 -15.50 -26.90
N LEU A 220 32.66 -16.43 -26.18
CA LEU A 220 34.13 -16.44 -26.04
C LEU A 220 34.82 -16.71 -27.37
N LYS A 221 34.29 -17.63 -28.20
CA LYS A 221 34.82 -17.90 -29.55
C LYS A 221 34.71 -16.68 -30.46
N ILE A 222 33.60 -15.95 -30.43
CA ILE A 222 33.41 -14.72 -31.22
C ILE A 222 34.34 -13.61 -30.72
N HIS A 223 34.53 -13.50 -29.40
CA HIS A 223 35.50 -12.57 -28.85
C HIS A 223 36.93 -12.91 -29.34
N ALA A 224 37.35 -14.16 -29.27
CA ALA A 224 38.64 -14.62 -29.79
C ALA A 224 38.78 -14.37 -31.31
N LEU A 225 37.72 -14.59 -32.08
CA LEU A 225 37.66 -14.27 -33.51
C LEU A 225 37.92 -12.77 -33.75
N ASN A 226 37.23 -11.90 -33.02
CA ASN A 226 37.42 -10.45 -33.12
C ASN A 226 38.83 -10.03 -32.70
N LEU A 227 39.42 -10.69 -31.69
CA LEU A 227 40.82 -10.47 -31.32
C LEU A 227 41.80 -10.90 -32.42
N ALA A 228 41.55 -12.03 -33.09
CA ALA A 228 42.42 -12.55 -34.15
C ALA A 228 42.31 -11.72 -35.44
N LEU A 229 41.14 -11.16 -35.72
CA LEU A 229 40.87 -10.38 -36.94
C LEU A 229 41.05 -8.85 -36.76
N LYS A 230 41.54 -8.41 -35.59
CA LYS A 230 41.62 -7.05 -35.00
C LYS A 230 41.96 -5.80 -35.85
N GLU A 231 42.30 -5.93 -37.12
CA GLU A 231 42.72 -4.82 -37.98
C GLU A 231 41.71 -4.42 -39.06
N SER A 232 40.61 -5.15 -39.21
CA SER A 232 39.48 -4.66 -40.01
C SER A 232 38.50 -3.95 -39.10
N ASP A 233 37.97 -2.79 -39.53
CA ASP A 233 36.94 -1.96 -38.86
C ASP A 233 35.62 -2.67 -38.50
N GLN A 234 35.57 -3.99 -38.68
CA GLN A 234 34.39 -4.82 -38.53
C GLN A 234 34.53 -5.72 -37.30
N THR A 235 33.69 -5.48 -36.31
CA THR A 235 33.50 -6.37 -35.17
C THR A 235 32.34 -7.32 -35.47
N TYR A 236 32.57 -8.62 -35.30
CA TYR A 236 31.51 -9.61 -35.49
C TYR A 236 30.65 -9.72 -34.24
N THR A 237 29.34 -9.57 -34.40
CA THR A 237 28.35 -9.97 -33.40
C THR A 237 27.75 -11.33 -33.75
N ILE A 238 27.07 -11.95 -32.79
CA ILE A 238 26.33 -13.21 -33.04
C ILE A 238 25.36 -13.03 -34.21
N ASN A 239 24.64 -11.90 -34.25
CA ASN A 239 23.66 -11.62 -35.29
C ASN A 239 24.30 -11.54 -36.68
N ASP A 240 25.51 -11.00 -36.79
CA ASP A 240 26.21 -10.90 -38.09
C ASP A 240 26.59 -12.28 -38.61
N LEU A 241 27.01 -13.19 -37.73
CA LEU A 241 27.31 -14.56 -38.12
C LEU A 241 26.03 -15.32 -38.48
N THR A 242 24.96 -15.14 -37.72
CA THR A 242 23.66 -15.77 -37.98
C THR A 242 23.07 -15.35 -39.33
N LYS A 243 23.22 -14.08 -39.73
CA LYS A 243 22.80 -13.58 -41.05
C LYS A 243 23.47 -14.32 -42.21
N ASN A 244 24.71 -14.78 -42.05
CA ASN A 244 25.40 -15.55 -43.10
C ASN A 244 24.89 -16.99 -43.25
N MET A 245 24.10 -17.47 -42.28
CA MET A 245 23.56 -18.84 -42.25
C MET A 245 22.08 -18.91 -42.62
N MET A 246 21.41 -17.76 -42.73
CA MET A 246 19.98 -17.63 -43.01
C MET A 246 19.74 -16.98 -44.37
N CYS A 247 18.51 -17.06 -44.86
CA CYS A 247 18.09 -16.36 -46.07
C CYS A 247 18.31 -14.83 -45.93
N PRO A 248 18.60 -14.11 -47.03
CA PRO A 248 18.72 -12.65 -47.02
C PRO A 248 17.46 -11.96 -46.47
N ASP A 249 16.30 -12.46 -46.86
CA ASP A 249 14.99 -12.05 -46.34
C ASP A 249 14.56 -13.03 -45.24
N GLN A 250 14.78 -12.64 -43.99
CA GLN A 250 14.54 -13.51 -42.83
C GLN A 250 13.06 -13.57 -42.49
N GLU A 251 12.43 -14.69 -42.82
CA GLU A 251 11.08 -15.01 -42.34
C GLU A 251 11.09 -15.69 -40.95
N GLU A 252 9.93 -15.79 -40.31
CA GLU A 252 9.78 -16.47 -39.01
C GLU A 252 10.30 -17.92 -39.07
N SER A 253 10.05 -18.60 -40.19
CA SER A 253 10.53 -19.96 -40.47
C SER A 253 12.06 -20.10 -40.40
N CYS A 254 12.82 -19.06 -40.80
CA CYS A 254 14.28 -19.04 -40.74
C CYS A 254 14.77 -18.98 -39.29
N ASN A 255 14.13 -18.14 -38.47
CA ASN A 255 14.47 -17.97 -37.04
C ASN A 255 14.11 -19.20 -36.21
N LEU A 256 13.10 -19.96 -36.63
CA LEU A 256 12.68 -21.21 -36.00
C LEU A 256 13.45 -22.44 -36.51
N LEU A 257 14.41 -22.27 -37.43
CA LEU A 257 15.22 -23.34 -38.03
C LEU A 257 14.38 -24.41 -38.75
N ILE A 258 13.24 -24.02 -39.32
CA ILE A 258 12.34 -24.89 -40.10
C ILE A 258 12.33 -24.55 -41.59
N CYS A 259 13.16 -23.60 -42.02
CA CYS A 259 13.31 -23.22 -43.42
C CYS A 259 14.32 -24.14 -44.13
N ASP A 260 13.88 -24.83 -45.18
CA ASP A 260 14.71 -25.73 -45.99
C ASP A 260 15.62 -24.98 -46.99
N GLU A 261 15.36 -23.69 -47.22
CA GLU A 261 16.10 -22.85 -48.19
C GLU A 261 17.26 -22.09 -47.54
N CYS A 262 17.42 -22.16 -46.22
CA CYS A 262 18.52 -21.48 -45.54
C CYS A 262 19.88 -22.03 -46.01
N PRO A 263 20.85 -21.15 -46.33
CA PRO A 263 22.14 -21.57 -46.87
C PRO A 263 23.01 -22.32 -45.86
N GLY A 264 22.65 -22.26 -44.57
CA GLY A 264 23.24 -23.05 -43.52
C GLY A 264 24.69 -22.65 -43.22
N PHE A 265 25.49 -23.59 -42.72
CA PHE A 265 26.83 -23.28 -42.22
C PHE A 265 27.89 -23.05 -43.32
N SER A 266 27.64 -23.54 -44.54
CA SER A 266 28.64 -23.57 -45.61
C SER A 266 29.20 -22.18 -46.00
N PRO A 267 28.38 -21.12 -46.17
CA PRO A 267 28.89 -19.81 -46.58
C PRO A 267 29.69 -19.15 -45.47
N LEU A 268 29.23 -19.30 -44.22
CA LEU A 268 29.92 -18.77 -43.04
C LEU A 268 31.31 -19.41 -42.90
N SER A 269 31.40 -20.74 -43.02
CA SER A 269 32.67 -21.46 -42.93
C SER A 269 33.66 -21.01 -43.99
N LYS A 270 33.19 -20.85 -45.23
CA LYS A 270 34.02 -20.37 -46.34
C LYS A 270 34.52 -18.94 -46.09
N ASN A 271 33.61 -18.04 -45.71
CA ASN A 271 33.96 -16.64 -45.43
C ASN A 271 35.02 -16.50 -44.34
N LEU A 272 34.88 -17.25 -43.24
CA LEU A 272 35.85 -17.24 -42.16
C LEU A 272 37.19 -17.85 -42.60
N ALA A 273 37.18 -18.99 -43.30
CA ALA A 273 38.40 -19.64 -43.79
C ALA A 273 39.19 -18.74 -44.73
N ASP A 274 38.52 -18.05 -45.66
CA ASP A 274 39.16 -17.12 -46.58
C ASP A 274 39.80 -15.94 -45.85
N ARG A 275 39.12 -15.41 -44.81
CA ARG A 275 39.67 -14.34 -43.95
C ARG A 275 40.85 -14.80 -43.10
N PHE A 276 40.82 -16.03 -42.58
CA PHE A 276 41.95 -16.59 -41.83
C PHE A 276 43.18 -16.83 -42.71
N LYS A 277 42.98 -17.31 -43.94
CA LYS A 277 44.05 -17.47 -44.93
C LYS A 277 44.64 -16.13 -45.36
N ALA A 278 43.78 -15.14 -45.65
CA ALA A 278 44.23 -13.80 -46.04
C ALA A 278 45.10 -13.11 -44.97
N LYS A 279 44.90 -13.44 -43.69
CA LYS A 279 45.71 -12.92 -42.57
C LYS A 279 46.85 -13.83 -42.13
N ASN A 280 47.08 -14.94 -42.84
CA ASN A 280 48.08 -15.95 -42.52
C ASN A 280 48.00 -16.45 -41.06
N ILE A 281 46.79 -16.51 -40.50
CA ILE A 281 46.56 -16.91 -39.10
C ILE A 281 46.74 -18.44 -38.95
N VAL A 282 46.45 -19.20 -40.01
CA VAL A 282 46.56 -20.66 -40.02
C VAL A 282 48.03 -21.12 -39.89
N GLU A 283 48.98 -20.42 -40.53
CA GLU A 283 50.43 -20.72 -40.41
C GLU A 283 51.03 -20.32 -39.05
N ARG A 284 50.36 -19.46 -38.28
CA ARG A 284 50.83 -19.00 -36.95
C ARG A 284 50.51 -19.96 -35.81
N MET A 285 49.63 -20.94 -36.03
CA MET A 285 49.26 -21.93 -35.00
C MET A 285 50.26 -23.11 -34.93
N ASP A 286 51.07 -23.32 -35.96
CA ASP A 286 52.10 -24.37 -35.98
C ASP A 286 53.39 -23.97 -35.24
N PHE A 287 53.49 -22.74 -34.75
CA PHE A 287 54.66 -22.26 -33.98
C PHE A 287 54.51 -22.37 -32.45
N PHE A 288 53.39 -22.91 -31.96
CA PHE A 288 53.10 -23.05 -30.52
C PHE A 288 52.60 -24.45 -30.13
N LEU A 289 52.96 -25.48 -30.90
CA LEU A 289 52.92 -26.87 -30.45
C LEU A 289 54.35 -27.38 -30.16
#